data_AF-E3IW00-F1
#
_entry.id   AF-E3IW00-F1
#
_cell.length_a   1.000
_cell.length_b   1.000
_cell.length_c   1.000
_cell.angle_alpha   90.00
_cell.angle_beta   90.00
_cell.angle_gamma   90.00
#
_symmetry.space_group_name_H-M   'P 1'
#
loop_
_entity.id
_entity.type
_entity.pdbx_description
1 polymer ?
#
loop_
_entity_poly.entity_id
_entity_poly.type
_entity_poly.pdbx_seq_one_letter_code
_entity_poly.pdbx_strand_id
1 'polypeptide(L)'
;MSGSSSGGPPPGSRYADVRPYAVADSLDDLHGPTAGVVVLDRWLDWSGSGRYDLASQGRLARMYETVLREASKKADLSWWLDGRTLVRLWRELVLPPQVRSRWEARFPELASGHWSAA
;
A
#
# COMPACT_ATOMS: atom_id res chain seq x y z
N MET A 1 -27.78 4.57 40.89
CA MET A 1 -28.81 3.99 39.99
C MET A 1 -29.28 5.17 39.14
N SER A 2 -29.24 5.26 37.82
CA SER A 2 -28.89 4.44 36.65
C SER A 2 -28.91 5.46 35.49
N GLY A 3 -28.21 5.40 34.37
CA GLY A 3 -27.18 4.55 33.78
C GLY A 3 -26.80 5.27 32.47
N SER A 4 -25.52 5.49 32.23
CA SER A 4 -25.03 6.10 31.00
C SER A 4 -25.23 5.14 29.84
N SER A 5 -26.06 5.50 28.87
CA SER A 5 -26.17 4.76 27.61
C SER A 5 -24.91 5.00 26.78
N SER A 6 -23.92 4.12 26.92
CA SER A 6 -22.85 3.95 25.94
C SER A 6 -23.48 3.49 24.63
N GLY A 7 -23.58 4.39 23.65
CA GLY A 7 -23.89 4.05 22.27
C GLY A 7 -22.76 3.22 21.68
N GLY A 8 -22.88 1.89 21.80
CA GLY A 8 -22.02 0.97 21.06
C GLY A 8 -22.25 1.12 19.55
N PRO A 9 -21.25 0.80 18.71
CA PRO A 9 -21.40 0.84 17.26
C PRO A 9 -22.52 -0.12 16.80
N PRO A 10 -23.22 0.17 15.70
CA PRO A 10 -24.36 -0.62 15.24
C PRO A 10 -23.96 -2.07 14.92
N PRO A 11 -24.83 -3.06 15.23
CA PRO A 11 -24.59 -4.46 14.91
C PRO A 11 -24.59 -4.65 13.39
N GLY A 12 -23.44 -5.09 12.85
CA GLY A 12 -23.25 -5.32 11.41
C GLY A 12 -21.93 -4.74 10.87
N SER A 13 -21.27 -3.85 11.60
CA SER A 13 -19.88 -3.49 11.29
C SER A 13 -18.96 -4.56 11.86
N ARG A 14 -18.47 -5.49 11.04
CA ARG A 14 -17.20 -6.12 11.39
C ARG A 14 -16.18 -4.99 11.36
N TYR A 15 -15.40 -4.82 12.43
CA TYR A 15 -14.28 -3.86 12.45
C TYR A 15 -13.34 -4.00 11.23
N ALA A 16 -13.40 -5.15 10.54
CA ALA A 16 -12.70 -5.48 9.32
C ALA A 16 -13.26 -4.85 8.01
N ASP A 17 -14.43 -4.20 8.03
CA ASP A 17 -15.06 -3.60 6.83
C ASP A 17 -14.68 -2.12 6.58
N VAL A 18 -13.83 -1.51 7.43
CA VAL A 18 -13.65 -0.03 7.46
C VAL A 18 -12.24 0.45 7.10
N ARG A 19 -11.54 -0.22 6.18
CA ARG A 19 -10.50 0.49 5.41
C ARG A 19 -10.50 0.08 3.93
N PRO A 20 -11.01 0.94 3.03
CA PRO A 20 -10.72 0.73 1.62
C PRO A 20 -9.20 0.90 1.41
N TYR A 21 -8.54 -0.13 0.87
CA TYR A 21 -7.19 0.03 0.34
C TYR A 21 -7.19 1.15 -0.68
N ALA A 22 -6.30 2.12 -0.49
CA ALA A 22 -6.09 3.15 -1.49
C ALA A 22 -5.52 2.50 -2.77
N VAL A 23 -5.97 3.00 -3.91
CA VAL A 23 -5.40 2.70 -5.22
C VAL A 23 -5.05 4.06 -5.84
N ALA A 24 -3.89 4.13 -6.49
CA ALA A 24 -3.45 5.35 -7.17
C ALA A 24 -4.40 5.75 -8.30
N ASP A 25 -4.38 7.02 -8.69
CA ASP A 25 -5.15 7.50 -9.85
C ASP A 25 -4.47 7.10 -11.16
N SER A 26 -3.16 7.28 -11.26
CA SER A 26 -2.32 6.71 -12.32
C SER A 26 -1.09 6.03 -11.71
N LEU A 27 -0.50 5.08 -12.44
CA LEU A 27 0.85 4.60 -12.13
C LEU A 27 1.90 5.68 -12.43
N ASP A 28 1.63 6.60 -13.36
CA ASP A 28 2.54 7.70 -13.71
C ASP A 28 2.71 8.69 -12.55
N ASP A 29 1.71 8.83 -11.67
CA ASP A 29 1.77 9.73 -10.52
C ASP A 29 2.61 9.17 -9.36
N LEU A 30 3.14 7.95 -9.52
CA LEU A 30 3.95 7.26 -8.53
C LEU A 30 5.44 7.57 -8.76
N HIS A 31 5.99 8.42 -7.91
CA HIS A 31 7.37 8.94 -8.03
C HIS A 31 8.21 8.73 -6.76
N GLY A 32 7.84 7.74 -5.96
CA GLY A 32 8.51 7.42 -4.72
C GLY A 32 9.96 6.95 -4.89
N PRO A 33 10.68 6.84 -3.77
CA PRO A 33 12.10 6.50 -3.80
C PRO A 33 12.34 5.06 -4.27
N THR A 34 13.36 4.87 -5.10
CA THR A 34 13.80 3.57 -5.63
C THR A 34 15.22 3.18 -5.22
N ALA A 35 15.95 4.10 -4.58
CA ALA A 35 17.34 3.92 -4.17
C ALA A 35 17.63 4.63 -2.85
N GLY A 36 18.75 4.26 -2.23
CA GLY A 36 19.17 4.81 -0.94
C GLY A 36 18.45 4.16 0.25
N VAL A 37 18.55 4.79 1.41
CA VAL A 37 17.93 4.30 2.64
C VAL A 37 16.83 5.24 3.08
N VAL A 38 15.62 4.72 3.22
CA VAL A 38 14.44 5.50 3.61
C VAL A 38 13.89 5.02 4.94
N VAL A 39 13.15 5.89 5.61
CA VAL A 39 12.43 5.56 6.84
C VAL A 39 10.96 5.84 6.58
N LEU A 40 10.14 4.79 6.57
CA LEU A 40 8.69 4.94 6.44
C LEU A 40 8.14 5.69 7.64
N ASP A 41 7.09 6.46 7.39
CA ASP A 41 6.34 7.11 8.46
C ASP A 41 5.81 6.08 9.45
N ARG A 42 5.74 6.50 10.72
CA ARG A 42 5.35 5.64 11.85
C ARG A 42 3.99 4.96 11.69
N TRP A 43 3.08 5.59 10.95
CA TRP A 43 1.73 5.09 10.72
C TRP A 43 1.67 4.06 9.57
N LEU A 44 2.68 4.03 8.68
CA LEU A 44 2.87 2.95 7.71
C LEU A 44 3.60 1.77 8.32
N ASP A 45 4.58 2.04 9.20
CA ASP A 45 5.35 1.01 9.87
C ASP A 45 5.38 1.19 11.40
N TRP A 46 4.47 0.48 12.05
CA TRP A 46 4.31 0.43 13.50
C TRP A 46 5.37 -0.42 14.21
N SER A 47 6.30 -1.08 13.51
CA SER A 47 7.33 -1.94 14.14
C SER A 47 8.39 -1.17 14.94
N GLY A 48 8.65 0.08 14.57
CA GLY A 48 9.62 0.96 15.26
C GLY A 48 10.98 0.98 14.57
N SER A 49 11.15 0.15 13.54
CA SER A 49 12.35 0.05 12.72
C SER A 49 11.99 0.09 11.22
N GLY A 50 11.16 1.05 10.82
CA GLY A 50 10.70 1.22 9.42
C GLY A 50 11.78 1.71 8.45
N ARG A 51 13.04 1.31 8.66
CA ARG A 51 14.19 1.69 7.85
C ARG A 51 14.44 0.64 6.76
N TYR A 52 14.29 1.05 5.52
CA TYR A 52 14.43 0.20 4.34
C TYR A 52 15.61 0.65 3.49
N ASP A 53 16.54 -0.26 3.24
CA ASP A 53 17.63 -0.06 2.28
C ASP A 53 17.17 -0.55 0.91
N LEU A 54 16.95 0.40 0.00
CA LEU A 54 16.35 0.16 -1.31
C LEU A 54 17.36 -0.42 -2.32
N ALA A 55 18.65 -0.47 -1.97
CA ALA A 55 19.64 -1.21 -2.77
C ALA A 55 19.39 -2.73 -2.74
N SER A 56 18.71 -3.23 -1.70
CA SER A 56 18.29 -4.63 -1.61
C SER A 56 16.90 -4.81 -2.19
N GLN A 57 16.78 -5.58 -3.29
CA GLN A 57 15.50 -5.90 -3.93
C GLN A 57 14.46 -6.45 -2.95
N GLY A 58 14.88 -7.35 -2.04
CA GLY A 58 13.99 -7.89 -1.02
C GLY A 58 13.50 -6.85 0.00
N ARG A 59 14.35 -5.89 0.40
CA ARG A 59 13.92 -4.78 1.28
C ARG A 59 13.04 -3.78 0.55
N LEU A 60 13.33 -3.48 -0.71
CA LEU A 60 12.48 -2.63 -1.55
C LEU A 60 11.09 -3.26 -1.74
N ALA A 61 11.02 -4.55 -2.10
CA ALA A 61 9.78 -5.29 -2.19
C ALA A 61 9.00 -5.28 -0.87
N ARG A 62 9.70 -5.49 0.26
CA ARG A 62 9.07 -5.45 1.58
C ARG A 62 8.51 -4.07 1.93
N MET A 63 9.22 -2.99 1.59
CA MET A 63 8.71 -1.63 1.75
C MET A 63 7.42 -1.44 0.94
N TYR A 64 7.41 -1.89 -0.32
CA TYR A 64 6.24 -1.76 -1.20
C TYR A 64 5.04 -2.56 -0.66
N GLU A 65 5.25 -3.78 -0.16
CA GLU A 65 4.21 -4.56 0.51
C GLU A 65 3.61 -3.84 1.71
N THR A 66 4.45 -3.23 2.55
CA THR A 66 4.01 -2.45 3.72
C THR A 66 3.18 -1.25 3.27
N VAL A 67 3.69 -0.46 2.32
CA VAL A 67 2.97 0.72 1.82
C VAL A 67 1.62 0.33 1.20
N LEU A 68 1.58 -0.68 0.33
CA LEU A 68 0.34 -1.12 -0.32
C LEU A 68 -0.71 -1.66 0.67
N ARG A 69 -0.27 -2.19 1.81
CA ARG A 69 -1.14 -2.73 2.85
C ARG A 69 -1.67 -1.64 3.78
N GLU A 70 -0.81 -0.69 4.16
CA GLU A 70 -1.08 0.24 5.24
C GLU A 70 -1.47 1.64 4.76
N ALA A 71 -1.11 2.03 3.53
CA ALA A 71 -1.48 3.31 2.96
C ALA A 71 -3.01 3.44 2.82
N SER A 72 -3.53 4.51 3.41
CA SER A 72 -4.97 4.83 3.35
C SER A 72 -5.28 6.02 2.45
N LYS A 73 -4.26 6.75 1.98
CA LYS A 73 -4.42 7.89 1.07
C LYS A 73 -3.55 7.70 -0.17
N LYS A 74 -4.02 8.26 -1.29
CA LYS A 74 -3.28 8.25 -2.56
C LYS A 74 -1.96 9.02 -2.48
N ALA A 75 -1.92 10.10 -1.70
CA ALA A 75 -0.71 10.88 -1.48
C ALA A 75 0.44 10.03 -0.91
N ASP A 76 0.12 9.08 -0.02
CA ASP A 76 1.12 8.20 0.57
C ASP A 76 1.64 7.20 -0.49
N LEU A 77 0.75 6.72 -1.38
CA LEU A 77 1.14 5.88 -2.50
C LEU A 77 2.09 6.62 -3.45
N SER A 78 1.74 7.86 -3.87
CA SER A 78 2.58 8.66 -4.77
C SER A 78 3.93 9.04 -4.15
N TRP A 79 3.98 9.18 -2.82
CA TRP A 79 5.19 9.54 -2.12
C TRP A 79 6.16 8.37 -1.93
N TRP A 80 5.63 7.16 -1.73
CA TRP A 80 6.43 5.99 -1.37
C TRP A 80 6.63 4.98 -2.50
N LEU A 81 5.77 4.95 -3.52
CA LEU A 81 5.87 4.00 -4.63
C LEU A 81 6.32 4.69 -5.92
N ASP A 82 7.14 4.01 -6.70
CA ASP A 82 7.46 4.36 -8.09
C ASP A 82 6.71 3.39 -9.03
N GLY A 83 6.03 3.93 -10.04
CA GLY A 83 5.14 3.15 -10.90
C GLY A 83 5.86 2.05 -11.69
N ARG A 84 7.02 2.38 -12.27
CA ARG A 84 7.80 1.43 -13.07
C ARG A 84 8.36 0.31 -12.20
N THR A 85 8.85 0.67 -11.03
CA THR A 85 9.36 -0.27 -10.03
C THR A 85 8.22 -1.16 -9.50
N LEU A 86 7.04 -0.60 -9.28
CA LEU A 86 5.88 -1.35 -8.86
C LEU A 86 5.48 -2.41 -9.90
N VAL A 87 5.42 -2.06 -11.19
CA VAL A 87 5.15 -3.02 -12.28
C VAL A 87 6.20 -4.12 -12.31
N ARG A 88 7.49 -3.78 -12.18
CA ARG A 88 8.59 -4.76 -12.18
C ARG A 88 8.51 -5.74 -11.01
N LEU A 89 8.22 -5.25 -9.81
CA LEU A 89 8.21 -6.06 -8.60
C LEU A 89 6.88 -6.80 -8.37
N TRP A 90 5.80 -6.41 -9.06
CA TRP A 90 4.42 -6.79 -8.73
C TRP A 90 4.22 -8.30 -8.52
N ARG A 91 4.86 -9.15 -9.32
CA ARG A 91 4.74 -10.61 -9.22
C ARG A 91 5.47 -11.22 -8.02
N GLU A 92 6.47 -10.52 -7.49
CA GLU A 92 7.27 -10.94 -6.34
C GLU A 92 6.62 -10.52 -5.01
N LEU A 93 5.73 -9.52 -5.02
CA LEU A 93 5.10 -8.99 -3.81
C LEU A 93 4.10 -9.96 -3.18
N VAL A 94 4.22 -10.17 -1.87
CA VAL A 94 3.27 -10.96 -1.08
C VAL A 94 2.16 -10.07 -0.53
N LEU A 95 1.11 -9.91 -1.33
CA LEU A 95 -0.02 -9.02 -1.03
C LEU A 95 -1.28 -9.79 -0.61
N PRO A 96 -2.13 -9.21 0.25
CA PRO A 96 -3.49 -9.72 0.45
C PRO A 96 -4.24 -9.80 -0.89
N PRO A 97 -5.03 -10.85 -1.16
CA PRO A 97 -5.72 -11.04 -2.44
C PRO A 97 -6.56 -9.82 -2.86
N GLN A 98 -7.24 -9.20 -1.90
CA GLN A 98 -8.06 -8.00 -2.13
C GLN A 98 -7.26 -6.78 -2.58
N VAL A 99 -6.02 -6.60 -2.11
CA VAL A 99 -5.14 -5.52 -2.58
C VAL A 99 -4.73 -5.80 -4.01
N ARG A 100 -4.26 -7.04 -4.26
CA ARG A 100 -3.80 -7.47 -5.57
C ARG A 100 -4.89 -7.31 -6.63
N SER A 101 -6.08 -7.86 -6.38
CA SER A 101 -7.20 -7.78 -7.33
C SER A 101 -7.67 -6.34 -7.59
N ARG A 102 -7.68 -5.46 -6.58
CA ARG A 102 -8.09 -4.06 -6.77
C ARG A 102 -7.10 -3.28 -7.63
N TRP A 103 -5.81 -3.47 -7.41
CA TRP A 103 -4.76 -2.82 -8.20
C TRP A 103 -4.71 -3.36 -9.62
N GLU A 104 -4.78 -4.68 -9.83
CA GLU A 104 -4.82 -5.29 -11.17
C GLU A 104 -6.08 -4.93 -11.96
N ALA A 105 -7.23 -4.78 -11.29
CA ALA A 105 -8.47 -4.32 -11.94
C ALA A 105 -8.35 -2.87 -12.45
N ARG A 106 -7.55 -2.03 -11.78
CA ARG A 106 -7.31 -0.64 -12.18
C ARG A 106 -6.16 -0.49 -13.18
N PHE A 107 -5.15 -1.36 -13.07
CA PHE A 107 -3.89 -1.33 -13.81
C PHE A 107 -3.52 -2.73 -14.32
N PRO A 108 -4.02 -3.13 -15.51
CA PRO A 108 -3.68 -4.42 -16.14
C PRO A 108 -2.16 -4.62 -16.40
N GLU A 109 -1.40 -3.53 -16.46
CA GLU A 109 0.07 -3.49 -16.58
C GLU A 109 0.76 -4.26 -15.45
N LEU A 110 0.17 -4.25 -14.24
CA LEU A 110 0.70 -4.95 -13.09
C LEU A 110 0.64 -6.48 -13.27
N ALA A 111 -0.48 -6.99 -13.79
CA ALA A 111 -0.63 -8.42 -14.06
C ALA A 111 0.25 -8.89 -15.22
N SER A 112 0.34 -8.08 -16.28
CA SER A 112 1.18 -8.38 -17.46
C SER A 112 2.67 -8.21 -17.19
N GLY A 113 3.06 -7.37 -16.22
CA GLY A 113 4.45 -7.01 -15.95
C GLY A 113 5.04 -6.09 -17.02
N HIS A 114 4.20 -5.51 -17.89
CA HIS A 114 4.62 -4.63 -18.97
C HIS A 114 4.07 -3.24 -18.72
N TRP A 115 4.97 -2.26 -18.56
CA TRP A 115 4.59 -0.86 -18.49
C TRP A 115 4.15 -0.37 -19.86
N SER A 116 2.87 -0.02 -20.02
CA SER A 116 2.40 0.67 -21.22
C SER A 116 2.30 2.15 -20.88
N ALA A 117 3.21 2.97 -21.42
CA ALA A 117 3.02 4.42 -21.39
C ALA A 117 1.92 4.76 -22.40
N ALA A 118 0.86 5.42 -21.92
CA ALA A 118 -0.18 5.99 -22.79
C ALA A 118 0.29 7.30 -23.42
#